data_AF-A0A714JYT2-F1
#
_entry.id   AF-A0A714JYT2-F1
#
_cell.length_a   1.000
_cell.length_b   1.000
_cell.length_c   1.000
_cell.angle_alpha   90.00
_cell.angle_beta   90.00
_cell.angle_gamma   90.00
#
_symmetry.space_group_name_H-M   'P 1'
#
loop_
_entity.id
_entity.type
_entity.pdbx_description
1 polymer ?
#
loop_
_entity_poly.entity_id
_entity_poly.type
_entity_poly.pdbx_seq_one_letter_code
_entity_poly.pdbx_strand_id
1 'polypeptide(L)'
;MPRRSILSAAERESLLALPDSKDDLIRHYTFNDTDLSIIRQRRGPANRLGFAVQLCYLRFPGVILGVDELPFPPLLKLVADQLKVGVESWNEYGQREQTRREHLSELQTVFGFRP
;
A
#
# COMPACT_ATOMS: atom_id res chain seq x y z
N MET A 1 6.76 -0.49 29.28
CA MET A 1 7.34 -1.63 28.54
C MET A 1 7.09 -1.39 27.05
N PRO A 2 8.10 -1.27 26.18
CA PRO A 2 7.85 -1.04 24.77
C PRO A 2 7.56 -2.39 24.08
N ARG A 3 6.38 -2.50 23.45
CA ARG A 3 6.03 -3.63 22.59
C ARG A 3 6.96 -3.62 21.38
N ARG A 4 7.91 -4.54 21.39
CA ARG A 4 8.80 -4.89 20.29
C ARG A 4 7.99 -5.67 19.26
N SER A 5 7.61 -5.02 18.16
CA SER A 5 7.19 -5.73 16.95
C SER A 5 8.45 -6.11 16.18
N ILE A 6 9.04 -7.26 16.54
CA ILE A 6 10.21 -7.84 15.87
C ILE A 6 9.65 -8.87 14.90
N LEU A 7 9.40 -8.48 13.66
CA LEU A 7 9.34 -9.42 12.55
C LEU A 7 10.19 -8.83 11.44
N SER A 8 11.15 -9.61 10.95
CA SER A 8 11.95 -9.25 9.78
C SER A 8 11.10 -9.29 8.50
N ALA A 9 11.51 -8.55 7.46
CA ALA A 9 10.83 -8.52 6.16
C ALA A 9 10.60 -9.94 5.58
N ALA A 10 11.56 -10.85 5.78
CA ALA A 10 11.46 -12.25 5.37
C ALA A 10 10.48 -13.09 6.21
N GLU A 11 10.28 -12.77 7.50
CA GLU A 11 9.28 -13.44 8.35
C GLU A 11 7.86 -12.98 8.03
N ARG A 12 7.69 -11.78 7.47
CA ARG A 12 6.41 -11.30 6.92
C ARG A 12 5.99 -12.05 5.66
N GLU A 13 6.92 -12.41 4.78
CA GLU A 13 6.62 -13.16 3.55
C GLU A 13 6.00 -14.54 3.82
N SER A 14 6.32 -15.19 4.96
CA SER A 14 5.87 -16.55 5.26
C SER A 14 4.60 -16.62 6.14
N LEU A 15 4.26 -15.54 6.87
CA LEU A 15 3.12 -15.50 7.81
C LEU A 15 1.96 -14.61 7.35
N LEU A 16 2.18 -13.74 6.36
CA LEU A 16 1.14 -12.92 5.77
C LEU A 16 0.94 -13.42 4.34
N ALA A 17 0.03 -14.38 4.16
CA ALA A 17 -0.34 -14.90 2.85
C ALA A 17 -1.00 -13.76 2.05
N LEU A 18 -0.19 -12.97 1.37
CA LEU A 18 -0.69 -12.08 0.34
C LEU A 18 -1.46 -12.94 -0.67
N PRO A 19 -2.57 -12.43 -1.23
CA PRO A 19 -3.35 -13.18 -2.20
C PRO A 19 -2.45 -13.65 -3.35
N ASP A 20 -2.23 -14.97 -3.47
CA ASP A 20 -1.42 -15.55 -4.55
C ASP A 20 -2.20 -15.68 -5.86
N SER A 21 -3.53 -15.72 -5.75
CA SER A 21 -4.47 -15.89 -6.85
C SER A 21 -5.03 -14.55 -7.32
N LYS A 22 -5.19 -14.38 -8.63
CA LYS A 22 -5.71 -13.15 -9.24
C LYS A 22 -7.10 -12.77 -8.71
N ASP A 23 -7.98 -13.75 -8.51
CA ASP A 23 -9.31 -13.53 -7.93
C ASP A 23 -9.26 -12.96 -6.52
N ASP A 24 -8.33 -13.47 -5.69
CA ASP A 24 -8.19 -13.04 -4.32
C ASP A 24 -7.56 -11.64 -4.23
N LEU A 25 -6.62 -11.33 -5.14
CA LEU A 25 -6.14 -9.95 -5.34
C LEU A 25 -7.27 -8.98 -5.70
N ILE A 26 -8.14 -9.35 -6.66
CA ILE A 26 -9.29 -8.52 -7.05
C ILE A 26 -10.22 -8.33 -5.84
N ARG A 27 -10.51 -9.40 -5.10
CA ARG A 27 -11.41 -9.34 -3.93
C ARG A 27 -10.91 -8.38 -2.85
N HIS A 28 -9.62 -8.41 -2.55
CA HIS A 28 -9.04 -7.59 -1.48
C HIS A 28 -8.64 -6.19 -1.92
N TYR A 29 -8.28 -6.00 -3.19
CA TYR A 29 -7.58 -4.80 -3.67
C TYR A 29 -8.31 -4.03 -4.77
N THR A 30 -9.58 -4.33 -5.04
CA THR A 30 -10.41 -3.46 -5.88
C THR A 30 -10.76 -2.17 -5.14
N PHE A 31 -10.56 -1.03 -5.78
CA PHE A 31 -10.94 0.28 -5.26
C PHE A 31 -12.38 0.63 -5.61
N ASN A 32 -13.13 1.12 -4.61
CA ASN A 32 -14.43 1.75 -4.85
C ASN A 32 -14.27 3.25 -5.21
N ASP A 33 -15.37 3.94 -5.51
CA ASP A 33 -15.35 5.36 -5.87
C ASP A 33 -14.78 6.25 -4.75
N THR A 34 -15.03 5.92 -3.49
CA THR A 34 -14.50 6.66 -2.33
C THR A 34 -12.99 6.53 -2.25
N ASP A 35 -12.47 5.31 -2.39
CA ASP A 35 -11.04 5.01 -2.44
C ASP A 35 -10.38 5.82 -3.56
N LEU A 36 -10.93 5.75 -4.78
CA LEU A 36 -10.41 6.46 -5.94
C LEU A 36 -10.45 7.97 -5.76
N SER A 37 -11.51 8.52 -5.16
CA SER A 37 -11.63 9.94 -4.85
C SER A 37 -10.51 10.41 -3.93
N ILE A 38 -10.24 9.67 -2.85
CA ILE A 38 -9.18 9.98 -1.88
C ILE A 38 -7.80 9.85 -2.53
N ILE A 39 -7.55 8.77 -3.28
CA ILE A 39 -6.28 8.54 -3.99
C ILE A 39 -5.99 9.70 -4.96
N ARG A 40 -7.01 10.16 -5.71
CA ARG A 40 -6.85 11.22 -6.72
C ARG A 40 -6.45 12.58 -6.13
N GLN A 41 -6.67 12.81 -4.83
CA GLN A 41 -6.22 14.02 -4.14
C GLN A 41 -4.68 14.10 -4.05
N ARG A 42 -3.97 12.98 -4.18
CA ARG A 42 -2.50 12.98 -4.22
C ARG A 42 -1.99 13.60 -5.53
N ARG A 43 -0.96 14.46 -5.41
CA ARG A 43 -0.32 15.12 -6.54
C ARG A 43 0.68 14.19 -7.23
N GLY A 44 0.49 13.95 -8.52
CA GLY A 44 1.41 13.17 -9.36
C GLY A 44 1.17 11.64 -9.30
N PRO A 45 1.57 10.91 -10.35
CA PRO A 45 1.31 9.46 -10.46
C PRO A 45 2.02 8.65 -9.37
N ALA A 46 3.25 9.02 -9.02
CA ALA A 46 4.03 8.36 -7.96
C ALA A 46 3.32 8.37 -6.60
N ASN A 47 2.81 9.54 -6.18
CA ASN A 47 2.14 9.66 -4.89
C ASN A 47 0.78 8.96 -4.88
N ARG A 48 0.05 8.96 -6.00
CA ARG A 48 -1.21 8.22 -6.14
C ARG A 48 -0.99 6.73 -6.03
N LEU A 49 -0.03 6.20 -6.78
CA LEU A 49 0.33 4.79 -6.76
C LEU A 49 0.81 4.37 -5.37
N GLY A 50 1.70 5.16 -4.78
CA GLY A 50 2.26 4.90 -3.47
C GLY A 50 1.25 4.88 -2.34
N PHE A 51 0.35 5.86 -2.32
CA PHE A 51 -0.75 5.93 -1.36
C PHE A 51 -1.70 4.74 -1.50
N ALA A 52 -2.05 4.38 -2.74
CA ALA A 52 -2.95 3.27 -3.01
C ALA A 52 -2.35 1.90 -2.63
N VAL A 53 -1.05 1.69 -2.87
CA VAL A 53 -0.35 0.48 -2.41
C VAL A 53 -0.34 0.39 -0.88
N GLN A 54 -0.06 1.50 -0.16
CA GLN A 54 -0.14 1.50 1.30
C GLN A 54 -1.55 1.18 1.81
N LEU A 55 -2.58 1.74 1.17
CA LEU A 55 -3.97 1.40 1.45
C LEU A 55 -4.24 -0.11 1.32
N CYS A 56 -3.75 -0.74 0.24
CA CYS A 56 -3.91 -2.18 0.04
C CYS A 56 -3.28 -2.99 1.18
N TYR A 57 -2.02 -2.73 1.55
CA TYR A 57 -1.33 -3.44 2.63
C TYR A 57 -2.02 -3.28 3.99
N LEU A 58 -2.58 -2.09 4.27
CA LEU A 58 -3.37 -1.84 5.49
C LEU A 58 -4.74 -2.53 5.46
N ARG A 59 -5.37 -2.63 4.28
CA ARG A 59 -6.66 -3.31 4.11
C ARG A 59 -6.54 -4.82 4.27
N PHE A 60 -5.53 -5.39 3.64
CA PHE A 60 -5.13 -6.79 3.79
C PHE A 60 -3.66 -6.93 3.38
N PRO A 61 -2.78 -7.48 4.23
CA PRO A 61 -3.09 -8.29 5.40
C PRO A 61 -3.15 -7.48 6.72
N GLY A 62 -3.21 -6.15 6.67
CA GLY A 62 -3.26 -5.31 7.87
C GLY A 62 -1.89 -4.86 8.36
N VAL A 63 -0.93 -4.69 7.45
CA VAL A 63 0.45 -4.36 7.81
C VAL A 63 0.93 -3.09 7.15
N ILE A 64 1.96 -2.49 7.73
CA ILE A 64 2.65 -1.34 7.16
C ILE A 64 3.80 -1.84 6.28
N LEU A 65 3.77 -1.47 5.00
CA LEU A 65 4.90 -1.63 4.09
C LEU A 65 6.04 -0.66 4.50
N GLY A 66 7.21 -1.21 4.80
CA GLY A 66 8.40 -0.48 5.21
C GLY A 66 8.92 0.51 4.16
N VAL A 67 9.79 1.41 4.59
CA VAL A 67 10.39 2.43 3.69
C VAL A 67 11.28 1.77 2.63
N ASP A 68 12.06 0.76 3.04
CA ASP A 68 12.99 0.05 2.16
C ASP A 68 12.41 -1.23 1.56
N GLU A 69 11.14 -1.54 1.85
CA GLU A 69 10.46 -2.73 1.33
C GLU A 69 9.82 -2.43 -0.04
N LEU A 70 10.04 -3.35 -0.99
CA LEU A 70 9.33 -3.35 -2.26
C LEU A 70 7.95 -3.99 -2.10
N PRO A 71 6.91 -3.45 -2.75
CA PRO A 71 5.60 -4.06 -2.72
C PRO A 71 5.58 -5.34 -3.55
N PHE A 72 4.63 -6.22 -3.23
CA PHE A 72 4.39 -7.45 -3.96
C PHE A 72 4.06 -7.12 -5.43
N PRO A 73 4.82 -7.63 -6.41
CA PRO A 73 4.70 -7.18 -7.80
C PRO A 73 3.30 -7.35 -8.43
N PRO A 74 2.57 -8.46 -8.19
CA PRO A 74 1.21 -8.61 -8.69
C PRO A 74 0.24 -7.56 -8.14
N LEU A 75 0.35 -7.22 -6.85
CA LEU A 75 -0.41 -6.13 -6.24
C LEU A 75 -0.05 -4.79 -6.89
N LEU A 76 1.26 -4.49 -7.00
CA LEU A 76 1.71 -3.23 -7.59
C LEU A 76 1.16 -3.03 -9.01
N LYS A 77 1.21 -4.07 -9.83
CA LYS A 77 0.67 -4.05 -11.19
C LYS A 77 -0.84 -3.82 -11.21
N LEU A 78 -1.58 -4.56 -10.38
CA LEU A 78 -3.04 -4.44 -10.29
C LEU A 78 -3.48 -3.03 -9.83
N VAL A 79 -2.77 -2.43 -8.87
CA VAL A 79 -3.04 -1.05 -8.42
C VAL A 79 -2.70 -0.04 -9.52
N ALA A 80 -1.57 -0.21 -10.21
CA ALA A 80 -1.18 0.66 -11.31
C ALA A 80 -2.21 0.63 -12.46
N ASP A 81 -2.68 -0.56 -12.83
CA ASP A 81 -3.72 -0.77 -13.84
C ASP A 81 -5.04 -0.08 -13.45
N GLN A 82 -5.48 -0.23 -12.20
CA GLN A 82 -6.68 0.44 -11.68
C GLN A 82 -6.57 1.98 -11.73
N LEU A 83 -5.38 2.52 -11.47
CA LEU A 83 -5.13 3.96 -11.47
C LEU A 83 -4.77 4.53 -12.85
N LYS A 84 -4.57 3.67 -13.85
CA LYS A 84 -4.08 4.03 -15.20
C LYS A 84 -2.75 4.79 -15.14
N VAL A 85 -1.82 4.30 -14.33
CA VAL A 85 -0.45 4.83 -14.20
C VAL A 85 0.57 3.72 -14.47
N GLY A 86 1.81 4.09 -14.80
CA GLY A 86 2.88 3.13 -14.97
C GLY A 86 3.41 2.60 -13.63
N VAL A 87 3.77 1.32 -13.57
CA VAL A 87 4.40 0.72 -12.39
C VAL A 87 5.73 1.39 -12.05
N GLU A 88 6.42 1.95 -13.04
CA GLU A 88 7.65 2.71 -12.90
C GLU A 88 7.49 3.97 -12.04
N SER A 89 6.27 4.50 -11.91
CA SER A 89 5.97 5.63 -11.01
C SER A 89 6.26 5.29 -9.54
N TRP A 90 6.35 4.01 -9.19
CA TRP A 90 6.77 3.58 -7.85
C TRP A 90 8.20 4.01 -7.53
N ASN A 91 9.09 4.08 -8.53
CA ASN A 91 10.50 4.46 -8.32
C ASN A 91 10.66 5.91 -7.83
N GLU A 92 9.69 6.76 -8.14
CA GLU A 92 9.64 8.15 -7.68
C GLU A 92 8.87 8.30 -6.36
N TYR A 93 8.22 7.24 -5.88
CA TYR A 93 7.38 7.30 -4.69
C TYR A 93 8.18 7.22 -3.39
N GLY A 94 7.98 8.23 -2.54
CA GLY A 94 8.55 8.23 -1.19
C GLY A 94 10.06 8.43 -1.14
N GLN A 95 10.62 9.10 -2.17
CA GLN A 95 12.00 9.63 -2.16
C GLN A 95 12.29 10.48 -0.91
N ARG A 96 11.24 11.03 -0.28
CA ARG A 96 11.29 11.59 1.07
C ARG A 96 10.47 10.71 2.00
N GLU A 97 11.09 10.20 3.06
CA GLU A 97 10.41 9.39 4.10
C GLU A 97 9.17 10.09 4.68
N GLN A 98 9.23 11.42 4.80
CA GLN A 98 8.13 12.24 5.34
C GLN A 98 6.83 12.00 4.59
N THR A 99 6.87 11.96 3.25
CA THR A 99 5.68 11.74 2.42
C THR A 99 5.02 10.38 2.68
N ARG A 100 5.82 9.32 2.90
CA ARG A 100 5.27 7.99 3.24
C ARG A 100 4.62 7.98 4.61
N ARG A 101 5.19 8.69 5.59
CA ARG A 101 4.63 8.80 6.96
C ARG A 101 3.34 9.63 6.98
N GLU A 102 3.31 10.72 6.23
CA GLU A 102 2.11 11.56 6.08
C GLU A 102 0.96 10.78 5.44
N HIS A 103 1.25 10.04 4.36
CA HIS A 103 0.27 9.16 3.72
C HIS A 103 -0.25 8.08 4.67
N LEU A 104 0.63 7.41 5.41
CA LEU A 104 0.23 6.42 6.41
C LEU A 104 -0.71 7.01 7.47
N SER A 105 -0.37 8.19 8.01
CA SER A 105 -1.19 8.86 9.02
C SER A 105 -2.56 9.26 8.47
N GLU A 106 -2.61 9.73 7.23
CA GLU A 106 -3.86 10.05 6.54
C GLU A 106 -4.71 8.80 6.33
N LEU A 107 -4.12 7.69 5.89
CA LEU A 107 -4.81 6.41 5.69
C LEU A 107 -5.43 5.90 7.00
N GLN A 108 -4.69 5.96 8.10
CA GLN A 108 -5.21 5.58 9.43
C GLN A 108 -6.37 6.46 9.87
N THR A 109 -6.32 7.75 9.57
CA THR A 109 -7.36 8.71 9.95
C THR A 109 -8.63 8.55 9.10
N VAL A 110 -8.49 8.44 7.78
CA VAL A 110 -9.61 8.43 6.83
C VAL A 110 -10.32 7.08 6.80
N PHE A 111 -9.56 5.98 6.88
CA PHE A 111 -10.11 4.62 6.77
C PHE A 111 -10.19 3.88 8.11
N GLY A 112 -9.69 4.48 9.20
CA GLY A 112 -9.78 3.90 10.54
C GLY A 112 -8.85 2.71 10.79
N PHE A 113 -7.85 2.48 9.93
CA PHE A 113 -6.89 1.39 10.13
C PHE A 113 -6.05 1.61 11.38
N ARG A 114 -5.95 0.57 12.21
CA ARG A 114 -4.98 0.50 13.31
C ARG A 114 -4.11 -0.73 13.09
N PRO A 115 -2.82 -0.56 12.75
CA PRO A 115 -1.89 -1.67 12.58
C PRO A 115 -1.57 -2.36 13.91
#